data_AF-A0A7V9LFS0-F1
#
_entry.id   AF-A0A7V9LFS0-F1
#
_cell.length_a   1.000
_cell.length_b   1.000
_cell.length_c   1.000
_cell.angle_alpha   90.00
_cell.angle_beta   90.00
_cell.angle_gamma   90.00
#
_symmetry.space_group_name_H-M   'P 1'
#
loop_
_entity.id
_entity.type
_entity.pdbx_description
1 polymer ?
#
loop_
_entity_poly.entity_id
_entity_poly.type
_entity_poly.pdbx_seq_one_letter_code
_entity_poly.pdbx_strand_id
1 'polypeptide(L)'
;MSQPPSPTERLYLSGSSWGPVLVAVGIAGVLIGLYGWWPYAVGAAFVLIFGIAGWLRGNREDIARMPVEQHTDTAPIPLSGRE
;
A
#
# COMPACT_ATOMS: atom_id res chain seq x y z
N MET A 1 14.13 -17.85 -25.69
CA MET A 1 13.78 -17.63 -24.27
C MET A 1 12.30 -17.92 -24.13
N SER A 2 11.92 -18.92 -23.34
CA SER A 2 10.51 -19.28 -23.10
C SER A 2 9.87 -18.25 -22.18
N GLN A 3 8.78 -17.63 -22.62
CA GLN A 3 8.00 -16.71 -21.80
C GLN A 3 7.41 -17.49 -20.62
N PRO A 4 7.52 -16.98 -19.37
CA PRO A 4 6.92 -17.66 -18.23
C PRO A 4 5.40 -17.76 -18.43
N PRO A 5 4.77 -18.82 -17.91
CA PRO A 5 3.33 -19.00 -18.01
C PRO A 5 2.62 -17.76 -17.44
N SER A 6 1.51 -17.36 -18.07
CA SER A 6 0.68 -16.27 -17.58
C SER A 6 0.25 -16.56 -16.14
N PRO A 7 0.35 -15.61 -15.20
CA PRO A 7 -0.02 -15.82 -13.80
C PRO A 7 -1.44 -16.40 -13.69
N THR A 8 -1.56 -17.55 -13.03
CA THR A 8 -2.85 -18.24 -12.81
C THR A 8 -3.79 -17.43 -11.92
N GLU A 9 -3.23 -16.54 -11.08
CA GLU A 9 -3.99 -15.67 -10.18
C GLU A 9 -3.57 -14.21 -10.38
N ARG A 10 -4.56 -13.31 -10.46
CA ARG A 10 -4.33 -11.87 -10.55
C ARG A 10 -4.05 -11.30 -9.16
N LEU A 11 -2.80 -11.40 -8.72
CA LEU A 11 -2.32 -10.72 -7.50
C LEU A 11 -2.16 -9.23 -7.77
N TYR A 12 -2.84 -8.39 -6.98
CA TYR A 12 -2.68 -6.95 -7.05
C TYR A 12 -1.39 -6.53 -6.34
N LEU A 13 -0.40 -6.08 -7.10
CA LEU A 13 0.81 -5.50 -6.56
C LEU A 13 0.63 -3.99 -6.48
N SER A 14 0.78 -3.43 -5.28
CA SER A 14 0.75 -1.97 -5.13
C SER A 14 1.91 -1.35 -5.92
N GLY A 15 1.63 -0.27 -6.64
CA GLY A 15 2.66 0.51 -7.29
C GLY A 15 3.65 1.13 -6.30
N SER A 16 4.76 1.66 -6.82
CA SER A 16 5.70 2.42 -6.01
C SER A 16 5.00 3.63 -5.36
N SER A 17 5.05 3.73 -4.04
CA SER A 17 4.38 4.80 -3.27
C SER A 17 5.29 5.38 -2.20
N TRP A 18 5.32 6.70 -2.11
CA TRP A 18 6.01 7.46 -1.05
C TRP A 18 5.16 7.63 0.22
N GLY A 19 3.87 7.28 0.15
CA GLY A 19 2.90 7.46 1.24
C GLY A 19 3.38 6.89 2.59
N PRO A 20 3.76 5.60 2.66
CA PRO A 20 4.24 4.99 3.90
C PRO A 20 5.45 5.71 4.51
N VAL A 21 6.38 6.17 3.67
CA VAL A 21 7.60 6.88 4.11
C VAL A 21 7.24 8.23 4.72
N LEU A 22 6.37 9.01 4.07
CA LEU A 22 5.93 10.31 4.59
C LEU A 22 5.17 10.17 5.91
N VAL A 23 4.34 9.13 6.04
CA VAL A 23 3.63 8.82 7.29
C VAL A 23 4.62 8.45 8.40
N ALA A 24 5.59 7.59 8.12
CA ALA A 24 6.61 7.21 9.10
C ALA A 24 7.44 8.43 9.57
N VAL A 25 7.87 9.28 8.64
CA VAL A 25 8.59 10.53 8.94
C VAL A 25 7.72 11.48 9.76
N GLY A 26 6.44 11.63 9.41
CA GLY A 26 5.50 12.46 10.16
C GLY A 26 5.31 11.97 11.60
N ILE A 27 5.10 10.67 11.81
CA ILE A 27 4.98 10.08 13.15
C ILE A 27 6.26 10.28 13.95
N ALA A 28 7.41 9.95 13.38
CA ALA A 28 8.70 10.11 14.04
C ALA A 28 8.96 11.59 14.40
N GLY A 29 8.67 12.51 13.49
CA GLY A 29 8.82 13.95 13.71
C GLY A 29 7.88 14.48 14.81
N VAL A 30 6.64 13.99 14.90
CA VAL A 30 5.71 14.35 15.98
C VAL A 30 6.25 13.90 17.33
N LEU A 31 6.74 12.66 17.41
CA LEU A 31 7.35 12.13 18.65
C LEU A 31 8.57 12.93 19.06
N ILE A 32 9.51 13.18 18.14
CA ILE A 32 10.70 13.99 18.39
C ILE A 32 10.31 15.41 18.83
N GLY A 33 9.34 16.03 18.15
CA GLY A 33 8.88 17.37 18.46
C GLY A 33 8.20 17.48 19.82
N LEU A 34 7.48 16.45 20.26
CA LEU A 34 6.80 16.44 21.55
C LEU A 34 7.80 16.51 22.72
N TYR A 35 8.93 15.82 22.60
CA TYR A 35 9.98 15.79 23.65
C TYR A 35 11.08 16.84 23.45
N GLY A 36 11.23 17.40 22.25
CA GLY A 36 12.23 18.42 21.94
C GLY A 36 11.69 19.85 22.04
N TRP A 37 10.74 20.20 21.17
CA TRP A 37 10.08 21.51 21.15
C TRP A 37 8.79 21.46 20.35
N TRP A 38 7.68 21.88 20.96
CA TRP A 38 6.33 21.71 20.42
C TRP A 38 6.10 22.22 18.97
N PRO A 39 6.75 23.29 18.46
CA PRO A 39 6.57 23.71 17.07
C PRO A 39 7.05 22.69 16.05
N TYR A 40 8.06 21.88 16.38
CA TYR A 40 8.50 20.77 15.52
C TYR A 40 7.43 19.70 15.42
N ALA A 41 6.70 19.42 16.51
CA ALA A 41 5.58 18.49 16.49
C ALA A 41 4.46 19.00 15.58
N VAL A 42 4.19 20.31 15.60
CA VAL A 42 3.20 20.94 14.70
C VAL A 42 3.63 20.81 13.24
N GLY A 43 4.89 21.13 12.91
CA GLY A 43 5.41 20.95 11.55
C GLY A 43 5.33 19.50 11.07
N ALA A 44 5.73 18.54 11.91
CA ALA A 44 5.66 17.13 11.59
C ALA A 44 4.22 16.60 11.50
N ALA A 45 3.29 17.16 12.28
CA ALA A 45 1.87 16.83 12.19
C ALA A 45 1.29 17.23 10.82
N PHE A 46 1.71 18.37 10.25
CA PHE A 46 1.32 18.71 8.88
C PHE A 46 1.85 17.70 7.86
N VAL A 47 3.12 17.31 7.95
CA VAL A 47 3.70 16.27 7.08
C VAL A 47 2.92 14.96 7.20
N LEU A 48 2.57 14.56 8.42
CA LEU A 48 1.76 13.37 8.68
C LEU A 48 0.38 13.47 8.05
N ILE A 49 -0.34 14.57 8.26
CA ILE A 49 -1.69 14.79 7.74
C ILE A 49 -1.70 14.77 6.21
N PHE A 50 -0.79 15.52 5.57
CA PHE A 50 -0.71 15.55 4.12
C PHE A 50 -0.22 14.22 3.54
N GLY A 51 0.69 13.53 4.21
CA GLY A 51 1.14 12.19 3.84
C GLY A 51 0.01 11.16 3.85
N ILE A 52 -0.78 11.13 4.93
CA ILE A 52 -1.97 10.26 5.03
C ILE A 52 -2.99 10.62 3.96
N ALA A 53 -3.32 11.90 3.81
CA ALA A 53 -4.34 12.34 2.85
C ALA A 53 -3.94 12.01 1.40
N GLY A 54 -2.69 12.29 1.02
CA GLY A 54 -2.15 11.96 -0.29
C GLY A 54 -2.11 10.46 -0.54
N TRP A 55 -1.64 9.68 0.43
CA TRP A 55 -1.58 8.22 0.30
C TRP A 55 -2.97 7.60 0.17
N LEU A 56 -3.93 8.05 0.98
CA LEU A 56 -5.30 7.56 0.93
C LEU A 56 -5.97 7.91 -0.40
N ARG A 57 -5.70 9.09 -0.94
CA ARG A 57 -6.21 9.49 -2.26
C ARG A 57 -5.61 8.64 -3.37
N GLY A 58 -4.30 8.38 -3.36
CA GLY A 58 -3.65 7.49 -4.31
C GLY A 58 -4.22 6.07 -4.26
N ASN A 59 -4.37 5.50 -3.05
CA ASN A 59 -4.98 4.17 -2.89
C ASN A 59 -6.42 4.12 -3.40
N ARG A 60 -7.21 5.19 -3.24
CA ARG A 60 -8.58 5.25 -3.79
C ARG A 60 -8.58 5.22 -5.32
N GLU A 61 -7.65 5.94 -5.94
CA GLU A 61 -7.49 5.95 -7.40
C GLU A 61 -7.05 4.56 -7.92
N ASP A 62 -6.16 3.89 -7.19
CA ASP A 62 -5.70 2.53 -7.49
C ASP A 62 -6.83 1.48 -7.38
N ILE A 63 -7.63 1.56 -6.31
CA ILE A 63 -8.81 0.70 -6.10
C ILE A 63 -9.87 0.95 -7.17
N ALA A 64 -10.13 2.21 -7.52
CA ALA A 64 -11.11 2.56 -8.55
C ALA A 64 -10.76 2.02 -9.95
N ARG A 65 -9.48 1.71 -10.20
CA ARG A 65 -8.99 1.09 -11.44
C ARG A 65 -9.02 -0.44 -11.41
N MET A 66 -9.37 -1.05 -10.28
CA MET A 66 -9.43 -2.51 -10.18
C MET A 66 -10.55 -3.07 -11.05
N PRO A 67 -10.29 -4.13 -11.85
CA PRO A 67 -11.34 -4.83 -12.58
C PRO A 67 -12.37 -5.40 -11.61
N VAL A 68 -13.65 -5.17 -11.90
CA VAL A 68 -14.77 -5.65 -11.06
C VAL A 68 -14.93 -7.18 -11.13
N GLU A 69 -14.41 -7.82 -12.19
CA GLU A 69 -14.53 -9.26 -12.43
C GLU A 69 -13.23 -10.01 -12.14
N GLN A 70 -13.24 -10.79 -11.05
CA GLN A 70 -12.21 -11.79 -10.77
C GLN A 70 -12.47 -13.03 -11.64
N HIS A 71 -11.56 -13.34 -12.56
CA HIS A 71 -11.66 -14.56 -13.34
C HIS A 71 -11.43 -15.75 -12.41
N THR A 72 -12.49 -16.51 -12.11
CA THR A 72 -12.47 -17.73 -11.30
C THR A 72 -12.07 -18.96 -12.11
N ASP A 73 -11.53 -18.79 -13.33
CA ASP A 73 -11.09 -19.87 -14.21
C ASP A 73 -9.77 -20.52 -13.73
N THR A 74 -9.49 -20.39 -12.44
CA THR A 74 -8.56 -21.23 -11.71
C THR A 74 -9.20 -22.61 -11.58
N ALA A 75 -8.74 -23.55 -12.40
CA ALA A 75 -9.04 -24.96 -12.22
C ALA A 75 -8.88 -25.34 -10.73
N PRO A 76 -9.76 -26.19 -10.16
CA PRO A 76 -9.68 -26.56 -8.76
C PRO A 76 -8.27 -27.06 -8.46
N ILE A 77 -7.60 -26.42 -7.50
CA ILE A 77 -6.31 -26.88 -7.00
C ILE A 77 -6.50 -28.35 -6.63
N PRO A 78 -5.85 -29.31 -7.33
CA PRO A 78 -5.99 -30.69 -6.95
C PRO A 78 -5.51 -30.81 -5.51
N LEU A 79 -6.35 -31.36 -4.64
CA LEU A 79 -5.95 -31.81 -3.31
C LEU A 79 -5.02 -33.04 -3.49
N SER A 80 -3.85 -32.86 -4.11
CA SER A 80 -2.80 -33.87 -4.16
C SER A 80 -2.13 -33.90 -2.79
N GLY A 81 -2.84 -34.47 -1.82
CA GLY A 81 -2.45 -34.53 -0.42
C GLY A 81 -3.18 -35.61 0.38
N ARG A 82 -3.64 -36.66 -0.31
CA ARG A 82 -4.02 -37.93 0.32
C ARG A 82 -3.59 -39.06 -0.59
N GLU A 83 -2.40 -39.58 -0.35
CA GLU A 83 -2.10 -41.02 -0.21
C GLU A 83 -0.97 -41.16 0.83
#